data_AF-Q8SUB2-F1
#
_entry.id   AF-Q8SUB2-F1
#
_cell.length_a   1.000
_cell.length_b   1.000
_cell.length_c   1.000
_cell.angle_alpha   90.00
_cell.angle_beta   90.00
_cell.angle_gamma   90.00
#
_symmetry.space_group_name_H-M   'P 1'
#
loop_
_entity.id
_entity.type
_entity.pdbx_description
1 polymer ?
#
loop_
_entity_poly.entity_id
_entity_poly.type
_entity_poly.pdbx_seq_one_letter_code
_entity_poly.pdbx_strand_id
1 'polypeptide(L)'
;MESLALWDGRCIDGLKKIPKTTLIVDGYGTITEEEKRKIQGMKMNIDFEERTTHYSLVILCNTTLRFNLANPLTLAECEIWFTRKAFSSRVFMDALIHYSECEIKNGV
;
A
#
# COMPACT_ATOMS: atom_id res chain seq x y z
N MET A 1 3.59 -6.55 18.76
CA MET A 1 4.51 -6.36 17.61
C MET A 1 4.10 -7.40 16.60
N GLU A 2 3.65 -6.95 15.46
CA GLU A 2 3.00 -7.78 14.44
C GLU A 2 4.05 -8.39 13.50
N SER A 3 3.71 -9.55 12.93
CA SER A 3 4.44 -10.17 11.84
C SER A 3 3.52 -10.47 10.66
N LEU A 4 4.04 -10.35 9.45
CA LEU A 4 3.29 -10.53 8.22
C LEU A 4 4.10 -11.32 7.18
N ALA A 5 3.53 -12.43 6.74
CA ALA A 5 4.03 -13.17 5.59
C ALA A 5 3.45 -12.58 4.29
N LEU A 6 4.32 -12.34 3.32
CA LEU A 6 3.96 -11.85 1.99
C LEU A 6 3.69 -13.03 1.03
N TRP A 7 3.05 -12.72 -0.10
CA TRP A 7 2.66 -13.71 -1.10
C TRP A 7 3.83 -14.42 -1.81
N ASP A 8 5.04 -13.89 -1.69
CA ASP A 8 6.28 -14.47 -2.23
C ASP A 8 7.13 -15.20 -1.16
N GLY A 9 6.58 -15.39 0.04
CA GLY A 9 7.23 -16.11 1.13
C GLY A 9 8.17 -15.26 2.00
N ARG A 10 8.35 -13.96 1.70
CA ARG A 10 9.06 -13.05 2.61
C ARG A 10 8.23 -12.82 3.88
N CYS A 11 8.92 -12.63 5.00
CA CYS A 11 8.30 -12.27 6.25
C CYS A 11 8.78 -10.89 6.70
N ILE A 12 7.87 -10.12 7.27
CA ILE A 12 8.14 -8.86 7.94
C ILE A 12 7.82 -9.08 9.40
N ASP A 13 8.82 -8.92 10.25
CA ASP A 13 8.66 -8.94 11.69
C ASP A 13 8.87 -7.53 12.24
N GLY A 14 8.39 -7.26 13.44
CA GLY A 14 8.71 -6.01 14.12
C GLY A 14 7.72 -4.87 13.90
N LEU A 15 6.62 -5.10 13.19
CA LEU A 15 5.69 -4.04 12.84
C LEU A 15 4.96 -3.54 14.09
N LYS A 16 5.02 -2.23 14.35
CA LYS A 16 4.28 -1.53 15.41
C LYS A 16 2.80 -1.43 15.06
N LYS A 17 2.48 -1.26 13.78
CA LYS A 17 1.11 -1.22 13.24
C LYS A 17 1.07 -1.61 11.77
N ILE A 18 -0.09 -2.08 11.33
CA ILE A 18 -0.39 -2.51 9.96
C ILE A 18 -1.54 -1.64 9.43
N PRO A 19 -1.52 -1.19 8.16
CA PRO A 19 -2.62 -0.40 7.61
C PRO A 19 -3.88 -1.27 7.46
N LYS A 20 -5.05 -0.72 7.80
CA LYS A 20 -6.33 -1.46 7.72
C LYS A 20 -6.74 -1.69 6.27
N THR A 21 -6.60 -0.64 5.46
CA THR A 21 -6.94 -0.60 4.04
C THR A 21 -5.77 0.00 3.27
N THR A 22 -5.35 -0.67 2.20
CA THR A 22 -4.24 -0.22 1.34
C THR A 22 -4.70 -0.12 -0.10
N LEU A 23 -4.46 1.02 -0.74
CA LEU A 23 -4.64 1.19 -2.18
C LEU A 23 -3.27 1.04 -2.86
N ILE A 24 -3.21 0.21 -3.89
CA ILE A 24 -2.02 0.10 -4.75
C ILE A 24 -2.33 0.74 -6.10
N VAL A 25 -1.62 1.81 -6.40
CA VAL A 25 -1.70 2.54 -7.67
C VAL A 25 -0.45 2.20 -8.49
N ASP A 26 -0.59 1.24 -9.40
CA ASP A 26 0.49 0.83 -10.30
C ASP A 26 0.45 1.62 -11.62
N GLY A 27 1.19 2.73 -11.64
CA GLY A 27 1.33 3.56 -12.83
C GLY A 27 2.16 2.92 -13.96
N TYR A 28 2.85 1.80 -13.68
CA TYR A 28 3.61 1.06 -14.68
C TYR A 28 2.80 -0.05 -15.36
N GLY A 29 1.64 -0.45 -14.82
CA GLY A 29 0.81 -1.53 -15.36
C GLY A 29 1.48 -2.90 -15.35
N THR A 30 2.35 -3.12 -14.37
CA THR A 30 3.16 -4.33 -14.19
C THR A 30 2.49 -5.43 -13.38
N ILE A 31 1.50 -5.10 -12.54
CA ILE A 31 0.81 -6.10 -11.70
C ILE A 31 -0.20 -6.89 -12.53
N THR A 32 0.03 -8.20 -12.65
CA THR A 32 -0.88 -9.13 -13.33
C THR A 32 -2.09 -9.49 -12.47
N GLU A 33 -3.17 -9.97 -13.09
CA GLU A 33 -4.35 -10.47 -12.36
C GLU A 33 -4.03 -11.67 -11.45
N GLU A 34 -3.07 -12.51 -11.84
CA GLU A 34 -2.59 -13.61 -11.00
C GLU A 34 -1.90 -13.08 -9.72
N GLU A 35 -1.06 -12.06 -9.86
CA GLU A 35 -0.43 -11.40 -8.71
C GLU A 35 -1.45 -10.72 -7.81
N LYS A 36 -2.45 -10.01 -8.37
CA LYS A 36 -3.53 -9.42 -7.58
C LYS A 36 -4.23 -10.45 -6.71
N ARG A 37 -4.55 -11.64 -7.26
CA ARG A 37 -5.18 -12.73 -6.49
C ARG A 37 -4.30 -13.23 -5.34
N LYS A 38 -2.99 -13.37 -5.57
CA LYS A 38 -2.02 -13.77 -4.54
C LYS A 38 -1.94 -12.73 -3.42
N ILE A 39 -1.93 -11.45 -3.78
CA ILE A 39 -1.87 -10.33 -2.83
C ILE A 39 -3.18 -10.21 -2.04
N GLN A 40 -4.34 -10.39 -2.68
CA GLN A 40 -5.65 -10.36 -2.02
C GLN A 40 -5.87 -11.48 -0.99
N GLY A 41 -5.10 -12.58 -1.08
CA GLY A 41 -5.14 -13.66 -0.08
C GLY A 41 -4.48 -13.31 1.26
N MET A 42 -3.86 -12.14 1.36
CA MET A 42 -3.24 -11.67 2.60
C MET A 42 -4.29 -11.25 3.64
N LYS A 43 -3.90 -11.20 4.93
CA LYS A 43 -4.75 -10.73 6.05
C LYS A 43 -4.97 -9.21 6.05
N MET A 44 -4.95 -8.56 4.88
CA MET A 44 -5.06 -7.11 4.72
C MET A 44 -6.07 -6.79 3.63
N ASN A 45 -6.82 -5.70 3.79
CA ASN A 45 -7.71 -5.23 2.73
C ASN A 45 -6.90 -4.44 1.72
N ILE A 46 -6.64 -5.05 0.57
CA ILE A 46 -5.83 -4.49 -0.52
C ILE A 46 -6.73 -4.23 -1.72
N ASP A 47 -6.69 -3.00 -2.19
CA ASP A 47 -7.46 -2.50 -3.31
C ASP A 47 -6.54 -2.09 -4.46
N PHE A 48 -6.98 -2.36 -5.68
CA PHE A 48 -6.31 -1.98 -6.93
C PHE A 48 -7.19 -1.10 -7.82
N GLU A 49 -8.44 -0.86 -7.42
CA GLU A 49 -9.48 -0.25 -8.24
C GLU A 49 -10.14 0.98 -7.59
N GLU A 50 -9.62 1.45 -6.45
CA GLU A 50 -10.16 2.63 -5.74
C GLU A 50 -11.65 2.49 -5.37
N ARG A 51 -12.06 1.32 -4.85
CA ARG A 51 -13.45 1.01 -4.49
C ARG A 51 -13.92 1.69 -3.20
N THR A 52 -13.02 2.31 -2.45
CA THR A 52 -13.33 2.97 -1.17
C THR A 52 -12.76 4.38 -1.15
N THR A 53 -13.22 5.19 -0.20
CA THR A 53 -12.77 6.59 -0.06
C THR A 53 -11.82 6.80 1.11
N HIS A 54 -11.49 5.76 1.88
CA HIS A 54 -10.66 5.87 3.08
C HIS A 54 -9.61 4.75 3.11
N TYR A 55 -8.37 5.11 2.77
CA TYR A 55 -7.22 4.23 2.89
C TYR A 55 -6.36 4.64 4.08
N SER A 56 -5.79 3.66 4.75
CA SER A 56 -4.72 3.91 5.74
C SER A 56 -3.39 4.17 5.03
N LEU A 57 -3.14 3.48 3.91
CA LEU A 57 -1.92 3.58 3.14
C LEU A 57 -2.24 3.59 1.63
N VAL A 58 -1.58 4.47 0.88
CA VAL A 58 -1.58 4.46 -0.58
C VAL A 58 -0.16 4.20 -1.07
N ILE A 59 0.04 3.15 -1.86
CA ILE A 59 1.31 2.82 -2.49
C ILE A 59 1.23 3.27 -3.95
N LEU A 60 1.93 4.35 -4.28
CA LEU A 60 2.01 4.88 -5.64
C LEU A 60 3.33 4.46 -6.30
N CYS A 61 3.24 3.56 -7.27
CA CYS A 61 4.38 3.15 -8.11
C CYS A 61 4.31 3.92 -9.43
N ASN A 62 5.08 5.00 -9.56
CA ASN A 62 5.07 5.82 -10.78
C ASN A 62 6.39 6.60 -10.95
N THR A 63 6.70 7.00 -12.18
CA THR A 63 7.87 7.85 -12.48
C THR A 63 7.73 9.26 -11.89
N THR A 64 6.50 9.76 -11.81
CA THR A 64 6.15 11.08 -11.26
C THR A 64 5.17 10.93 -10.10
N LEU A 65 5.29 11.79 -9.09
CA LEU A 65 4.29 11.91 -8.03
C LEU A 65 3.03 12.56 -8.61
N ARG A 66 2.15 11.74 -9.19
CA ARG A 66 0.88 12.16 -9.78
C ARG A 66 -0.19 11.12 -9.49
N PHE A 67 -1.31 11.59 -8.97
CA PHE A 67 -2.50 10.80 -8.72
C PHE A 67 -3.53 11.05 -9.82
N ASN A 68 -4.12 9.98 -10.34
CA ASN A 68 -5.27 10.04 -11.24
C ASN A 68 -6.42 9.28 -10.58
N LEU A 69 -6.83 9.77 -9.42
CA LEU A 69 -7.85 9.15 -8.58
C LEU A 69 -9.24 9.68 -8.95
N ALA A 70 -10.24 8.81 -8.84
CA ALA A 70 -11.63 9.16 -9.02
C ALA A 70 -12.10 10.15 -7.94
N ASN A 71 -11.63 9.99 -6.71
CA ASN A 71 -11.94 10.88 -5.59
C ASN A 71 -10.66 11.40 -4.92
N PRO A 72 -10.34 12.71 -5.02
CA PRO A 72 -9.17 13.27 -4.35
C PRO A 72 -9.20 13.17 -2.82
N LEU A 73 -10.40 13.10 -2.20
CA LEU A 73 -10.54 12.98 -0.74
C LEU A 73 -9.97 11.67 -0.20
N THR A 74 -9.79 10.68 -1.07
CA THR A 74 -9.08 9.42 -0.78
C THR A 74 -7.70 9.64 -0.16
N LEU A 75 -7.05 10.78 -0.45
CA LEU A 75 -5.72 11.12 0.04
C LEU A 75 -5.70 11.94 1.34
N ALA A 76 -6.86 12.33 1.87
CA ALA A 76 -6.93 13.33 2.95
C ALA A 76 -6.31 12.85 4.28
N GLU A 77 -6.42 11.55 4.57
CA GLU A 77 -6.04 10.98 5.87
C GLU A 77 -5.11 9.75 5.73
N CYS A 78 -4.70 9.41 4.51
CA CYS A 78 -3.86 8.26 4.26
C CYS A 78 -2.38 8.63 4.35
N GLU A 79 -1.55 7.68 4.78
CA GLU A 79 -0.12 7.74 4.51
C GLU A 79 0.14 7.43 3.03
N ILE A 80 1.09 8.13 2.41
CA ILE A 80 1.43 7.95 1.00
C ILE A 80 2.87 7.43 0.88
N TRP A 81 3.02 6.21 0.37
CA TRP A 81 4.31 5.68 -0.06
C TRP A 81 4.48 5.86 -1.57
N PHE A 82 5.31 6.81 -1.97
CA PHE A 82 5.66 7.02 -3.37
C PHE A 82 6.99 6.36 -3.73
N THR A 83 7.03 5.63 -4.84
CA THR A 83 8.27 5.07 -5.39
C THR A 83 8.30 5.11 -6.91
N ARG A 84 9.51 5.24 -7.46
CA ARG A 84 9.80 5.15 -8.91
C ARG A 84 10.16 3.73 -9.36
N LYS A 85 9.87 2.73 -8.51
CA LYS A 85 10.08 1.31 -8.80
C LYS A 85 8.74 0.69 -9.20
N ALA A 86 8.79 -0.33 -10.06
CA ALA A 86 7.62 -1.18 -10.31
C ALA A 86 7.19 -1.88 -9.01
N PHE A 87 5.90 -2.20 -8.91
CA PHE A 87 5.37 -2.87 -7.73
C PHE A 87 6.03 -4.25 -7.55
N SER A 88 6.37 -4.58 -6.31
CA SER A 88 6.97 -5.86 -5.93
C SER A 88 6.77 -6.10 -4.44
N SER A 89 6.99 -7.32 -3.98
CA SER A 89 6.97 -7.65 -2.54
C SER A 89 7.94 -6.81 -1.73
N ARG A 90 9.09 -6.44 -2.29
CA ARG A 90 10.05 -5.53 -1.64
C ARG A 90 9.49 -4.13 -1.49
N VAL A 91 8.89 -3.58 -2.55
CA VAL A 91 8.23 -2.26 -2.49
C VAL A 91 7.10 -2.27 -1.47
N PHE A 92 6.31 -3.33 -1.45
CA PHE A 92 5.22 -3.49 -0.49
C PHE A 92 5.75 -3.58 0.95
N MET A 93 6.79 -4.38 1.18
CA MET A 93 7.47 -4.47 2.48
C MET A 93 8.00 -3.12 2.95
N ASP A 94 8.73 -2.41 2.09
CA ASP A 94 9.30 -1.10 2.42
C ASP A 94 8.17 -0.11 2.82
N ALA A 95 7.03 -0.14 2.12
CA ALA A 95 5.87 0.69 2.44
C ALA A 95 5.22 0.33 3.79
N LEU A 96 5.13 -0.95 4.13
CA LEU A 96 4.58 -1.40 5.42
C LEU A 96 5.48 -1.04 6.59
N ILE A 97 6.80 -1.19 6.43
CA ILE A 97 7.78 -0.78 7.44
C ILE A 97 7.68 0.73 7.66
N HIS A 98 7.62 1.51 6.58
CA HIS A 98 7.42 2.97 6.67
C HIS A 98 6.14 3.31 7.44
N TYR A 99 4.99 2.76 7.02
CA TYR A 99 3.70 2.99 7.69
C TYR A 99 3.74 2.64 9.18
N SER A 100 4.39 1.53 9.54
CA SER A 100 4.53 1.06 10.92
C SER A 100 5.20 2.12 11.81
N GLU A 101 6.17 2.84 11.28
CA GLU A 101 6.95 3.83 12.02
C GLU A 101 6.34 5.23 12.01
N CYS A 102 5.42 5.54 11.08
CA CYS A 102 4.80 6.87 10.99
C CYS A 102 3.98 7.22 12.24
N GLU A 103 3.97 8.49 12.63
CA GLU A 103 2.96 9.05 13.53
C GLU A 103 1.87 9.73 12.70
N ILE A 104 0.65 9.18 12.72
CA ILE A 104 -0.48 9.72 11.96
C ILE A 104 -1.25 10.64 12.89
N LYS A 105 -1.06 11.95 12.72
CA LYS A 105 -1.64 12.98 13.60
C LYS A 105 -2.88 13.66 13.02
N ASN A 106 -3.06 13.63 11.70
CA ASN A 106 -4.20 14.23 10.99
C ASN A 106 -4.58 15.65 11.49
N GLY A 107 -3.57 16.45 11.89
CA GLY A 107 -3.75 17.82 12.37
C GLY A 107 -4.01 18.00 13.87
N VAL A 108 -3.87 16.95 14.69
CA VAL A 108 -4.03 16.95 16.16
C VAL A 108 -2.70 16.86 16.90
#